data_AF-A0A6P0TAI3-F1
#
_entry.id   AF-A0A6P0TAI3-F1
#
_cell.length_a   1.000
_cell.length_b   1.000
_cell.length_c   1.000
_cell.angle_alpha   90.00
_cell.angle_beta   90.00
_cell.angle_gamma   90.00
#
_symmetry.space_group_name_H-M   'P 1'
#
loop_
_entity.id
_entity.type
_entity.pdbx_description
1 polymer ?
#
loop_
_entity_poly.entity_id
_entity_poly.type
_entity_poly.pdbx_seq_one_letter_code
_entity_poly.pdbx_strand_id
1 'polypeptide(L)' 'MEPTTTIDPQMLKALIKESVREVMQEEWFKFFELLTPYIDDNEQAEIEAQFSPTEYNDDDFLDVTDWFSREHQAQ' A
#
# COMPACT_ATOMS: atom_id res chain seq x y z
N MET A 1 -28.35 35.08 0.89
CA MET A 1 -28.81 33.73 0.54
C MET A 1 -27.56 32.95 0.21
N GLU A 2 -27.01 32.23 1.17
CA GLU A 2 -25.86 31.35 0.91
C GLU A 2 -26.28 30.35 -0.17
N PRO A 3 -25.52 30.19 -1.26
CA PRO A 3 -25.86 29.21 -2.28
C PRO A 3 -25.83 27.84 -1.61
N THR A 4 -26.98 27.19 -1.52
CA THR A 4 -27.08 25.82 -1.03
C THR A 4 -26.34 24.97 -2.06
N THR A 5 -25.08 24.66 -1.80
CA THR A 5 -24.26 23.79 -2.65
C THR A 5 -24.93 22.42 -2.64
N THR A 6 -25.83 22.17 -3.58
CA THR A 6 -26.40 20.84 -3.80
C THR A 6 -25.29 20.01 -4.40
N ILE A 7 -24.42 19.46 -3.55
CA ILE A 7 -23.39 18.52 -3.96
C ILE A 7 -24.14 17.29 -4.48
N ASP A 8 -23.96 17.02 -5.76
CA ASP A 8 -24.47 15.81 -6.40
C ASP A 8 -24.01 14.58 -5.59
N PRO A 9 -24.90 13.67 -5.17
CA PRO A 9 -24.54 12.52 -4.36
C PRO A 9 -23.42 11.66 -4.96
N GLN A 10 -23.32 11.60 -6.29
CA GLN A 10 -22.25 10.89 -7.00
C GLN A 10 -20.92 11.61 -6.86
N MET A 11 -20.91 12.93 -6.97
CA MET A 11 -19.72 13.76 -6.72
C MET A 11 -19.25 13.66 -5.26
N LEU A 12 -20.17 13.65 -4.30
CA LEU A 12 -19.83 13.45 -2.89
C LEU A 12 -19.21 12.06 -2.65
N LYS A 13 -19.80 11.02 -3.25
CA LYS A 13 -19.27 9.65 -3.16
C LYS A 13 -17.87 9.56 -3.77
N ALA A 14 -17.63 10.19 -4.92
CA ALA A 14 -16.32 10.22 -5.55
C ALA A 14 -15.29 10.90 -4.65
N LEU A 15 -15.64 12.06 -4.09
CA LEU A 15 -14.78 12.80 -3.17
C LEU A 15 -14.43 11.98 -1.92
N ILE A 16 -15.43 11.33 -1.30
CA ILE A 16 -15.20 10.47 -0.14
C ILE A 16 -14.29 9.29 -0.50
N LYS A 17 -14.51 8.64 -1.66
CA LYS A 17 -13.67 7.53 -2.10
C LYS A 17 -12.23 7.96 -2.32
N GLU A 18 -12.00 9.14 -2.87
CA GLU A 18 -10.65 9.66 -3.09
C GLU A 18 -9.96 10.00 -1.78
N SER A 19 -10.62 10.75 -0.90
CA SER A 19 -10.06 11.10 0.41
C SER A 19 -9.76 9.87 1.28
N VAL A 20 -10.59 8.83 1.23
CA VAL A 20 -10.31 7.57 1.95
C VAL A 20 -9.17 6.80 1.30
N ARG A 21 -9.07 6.78 -0.03
CA ARG A 21 -7.98 6.13 -0.77
C ARG A 21 -6.63 6.74 -0.41
N GLU A 22 -6.53 8.06 -0.46
CA GLU A 22 -5.29 8.79 -0.12
C GLU A 22 -4.83 8.44 1.31
N VAL A 23 -5.74 8.50 2.28
CA VAL A 23 -5.45 8.12 3.67
C VAL A 23 -5.03 6.66 3.78
N MET A 24 -5.71 5.74 3.09
CA MET A 24 -5.35 4.33 3.14
C MET A 24 -3.98 4.08 2.51
N GLN A 25 -3.64 4.70 1.39
CA GLN A 25 -2.31 4.54 0.79
C GLN A 25 -1.18 4.96 1.75
N GLU A 26 -1.35 6.10 2.43
CA GLU A 26 -0.36 6.57 3.41
C GLU A 26 -0.28 5.71 4.67
N GLU A 27 -1.44 5.28 5.19
CA GLU A 27 -1.50 4.52 6.44
C GLU A 27 -1.11 3.05 6.27
N TRP A 28 -1.28 2.46 5.08
CA TRP A 28 -0.88 1.08 4.83
C TRP A 28 0.63 0.89 4.90
N PHE A 29 1.43 1.84 4.39
CA PHE A 29 2.89 1.77 4.51
C PHE A 29 3.32 1.78 5.98
N LYS A 30 2.77 2.72 6.77
CA LYS A 30 3.03 2.81 8.22
C LYS A 30 2.58 1.55 8.95
N PHE A 31 1.49 0.93 8.51
CA PHE A 31 1.00 -0.32 9.08
C PHE A 31 1.95 -1.49 8.78
N PHE A 32 2.45 -1.61 7.55
CA PHE A 32 3.45 -2.64 7.22
C PHE A 32 4.77 -2.41 7.95
N GLU A 33 5.22 -1.15 8.07
CA GLU A 33 6.40 -0.79 8.87
C GLU A 33 6.21 -1.20 10.34
N LEU A 34 5.03 -0.94 10.93
CA LEU A 34 4.69 -1.36 12.29
C LEU A 34 4.70 -2.89 12.47
N LEU A 35 4.30 -3.64 11.44
CA LEU A 35 4.27 -5.11 11.48
C LEU A 35 5.63 -5.75 11.18
N THR A 36 6.56 -5.00 10.59
CA THR A 36 7.88 -5.52 10.26
C THR A 36 8.71 -5.65 11.54
N PRO A 37 9.20 -6.85 11.89
CA PRO A 37 10.04 -7.01 13.07
C PRO A 37 11.33 -6.20 12.91
N TYR A 38 11.81 -5.64 14.02
CA TYR A 38 13.13 -5.04 14.03
C TYR A 38 14.19 -6.12 13.80
N ILE A 39 15.15 -5.82 12.92
CA ILE A 39 16.30 -6.65 12.58
C ILE A 39 17.54 -5.77 12.75
N ASP A 40 18.54 -6.26 13.46
CA ASP A 40 19.82 -5.54 13.59
C ASP A 40 20.80 -5.87 12.44
N ASP A 41 21.89 -5.09 12.33
CA ASP A 41 22.84 -5.22 11.22
C ASP A 41 23.50 -6.62 11.15
N ASN A 42 23.69 -7.29 12.30
CA ASN A 42 24.29 -8.63 12.30
C ASN A 42 23.28 -9.67 11.86
N GLU A 43 22.05 -9.58 12.36
CA GLU A 43 20.94 -10.47 11.95
C GLU A 43 20.64 -10.31 10.46
N GLN A 44 20.63 -9.08 9.94
CA GLN A 44 20.47 -8.80 8.51
C GLN A 44 21.59 -9.45 7.69
N ALA A 45 22.86 -9.36 8.13
CA ALA A 45 23.98 -9.99 7.45
C ALA A 45 23.90 -11.53 7.47
N GLU A 46 23.40 -12.12 8.55
CA GLU A 46 23.15 -13.57 8.63
C GLU A 46 22.05 -14.02 7.67
N ILE A 47 20.96 -13.25 7.56
CA ILE A 47 19.86 -13.49 6.62
C ILE A 47 20.39 -13.45 5.18
N GLU A 48 21.12 -12.40 4.81
CA GLU A 48 21.67 -12.24 3.46
C GLU A 48 22.71 -13.31 3.10
N ALA A 49 23.42 -13.86 4.09
CA ALA A 49 24.35 -14.96 3.89
C ALA A 49 23.66 -16.32 3.70
N GLN A 50 22.47 -16.50 4.27
CA GLN A 50 21.70 -17.75 4.20
C GLN A 50 20.69 -17.79 3.06
N PHE A 51 20.14 -16.64 2.68
CA PHE A 51 19.06 -16.53 1.71
C PHE A 51 19.49 -15.59 0.59
N SER A 52 19.71 -16.14 -0.61
CA SER A 52 19.94 -15.30 -1.80
C SER A 52 18.69 -15.27 -2.67
N PRO A 53 18.19 -14.09 -3.07
CA PRO A 53 17.02 -14.00 -3.96
C PRO A 53 17.20 -14.76 -5.29
N THR A 54 18.43 -14.95 -5.75
CA THR A 54 18.74 -15.69 -6.99
C THR A 54 18.56 -17.20 -6.88
N GLU A 55 18.36 -17.73 -5.67
CA GLU A 55 18.13 -19.16 -5.41
C GLU A 55 16.64 -19.55 -5.55
N TYR A 56 15.75 -18.57 -5.71
CA TYR A 56 14.30 -18.75 -5.83
C TYR A 56 13.83 -18.40 -7.24
N ASN A 57 12.72 -19.00 -7.69
CA ASN A 57 12.17 -18.62 -8.99
C ASN A 57 11.44 -17.28 -8.86
N ASP A 58 11.45 -16.49 -9.93
CA ASP A 58 10.75 -15.20 -9.95
C ASP A 58 9.24 -15.35 -9.64
N ASP A 59 8.63 -16.48 -10.02
CA ASP A 59 7.22 -16.80 -9.75
C ASP A 59 6.92 -17.04 -8.25
N ASP A 60 7.95 -17.28 -7.43
CA ASP A 60 7.82 -17.46 -5.98
C ASP A 60 7.74 -16.11 -5.24
N PHE A 61 8.11 -15.00 -5.91
CA PHE A 61 8.05 -13.66 -5.34
C PHE A 61 6.68 -13.02 -5.59
N LEU A 62 6.14 -12.41 -4.53
CA LEU A 62 4.92 -11.60 -4.61
C LEU A 62 5.32 -10.13 -4.72
N ASP A 63 4.96 -9.49 -5.83
CA ASP A 63 5.03 -8.04 -5.95
C ASP A 63 3.92 -7.40 -5.10
N VAL A 64 4.29 -6.98 -3.89
CA VAL A 64 3.38 -6.28 -2.98
C VAL A 64 2.97 -4.90 -3.52
N THR A 65 3.66 -4.35 -4.52
CA THR A 65 3.28 -3.08 -5.14
C THR A 65 2.07 -3.22 -6.08
N ASP A 66 1.84 -4.43 -6.62
CA ASP A 66 0.64 -4.74 -7.41
C ASP A 66 -0.65 -4.61 -6.58
N TRP A 67 -0.57 -4.81 -5.27
CA TRP A 67 -1.73 -4.67 -4.37
C TRP A 67 -2.31 -3.24 -4.39
N PHE A 68 -1.47 -2.24 -4.65
CA PHE A 68 -1.89 -0.84 -4.77
C PHE A 68 -2.29 -0.49 -6.22
N SER A 69 -1.81 -1.26 -7.20
CA SER A 69 -2.06 -1.05 -8.63
C SER A 69 -3.40 -1.62 -9.12
N ARG A 70 -3.87 -2.73 -8.54
CA ARG A 70 -5.19 -3.30 -8.88
C ARG A 70 -6.36 -2.38 -8.55
N GLU A 71 -6.17 -1.47 -7.60
CA GLU A 71 -7.17 -0.45 -7.30
C GLU A 71 -7.25 0.65 -8.37
N HIS A 72 -6.20 0.83 -9.18
CA HIS A 72 -6.13 1.78 -10.29
C HIS A 72 -6.80 1.25 -11.58
N GLN A 73 -6.93 -0.07 -11.75
CA GLN A 73 -7.49 -0.68 -12.97
C GLN A 73 -9.01 -0.92 -12.93
N ALA A 74 -9.66 -0.66 -11.80
CA ALA A 74 -11.12 -0.82 -11.65
C ALA A 74 -11.91 0.49 -11.86
N GLN A 75 -11.33 1.46 -12.61
CA GLN A 75 -12.00 2.69 -13.05
C GLN A 75 -12.52 2.56 -14.48
#